data_AF-A0AAV7KTN3-F1
#
_entry.id   AF-A0AAV7KTN3-F1
#
_cell.length_a   1.000
_cell.length_b   1.000
_cell.length_c   1.000
_cell.angle_alpha   90.00
_cell.angle_beta   90.00
_cell.angle_gamma   90.00
#
_symmetry.space_group_name_H-M   'P 1'
#
loop_
_entity.id
_entity.type
_entity.pdbx_description
1 polymer ?
#
loop_
_entity_poly.entity_id
_entity_poly.type
_entity_poly.pdbx_seq_one_letter_code
_entity_poly.pdbx_strand_id
1 'polypeptide(L)'
;MNVCGEEDDGRKLRQFLSDLALFGSLQGFRYFRPRLRGREELLLVVVNEDAACCSLQSLESVSLSESLSSSASVGETLGSPDSSLLFQDTPDRLSGAEEPADIIPPASPCENEVAVPEENCTLFLLAAYAKYGRPYVWLRSSPRHLINRGYTGALTQDVPLKLGTTSDWSRRDVRLWDVVSEVVTLCTWPPPQNPLSVDLTYLSSLPLAERYLASGAMLHVLRRILLHGNHDAEPCKYVWEEMGHLTSVHFQALRDLKRENLLSTPAEPDEKDVDRSFYYNRHGTSSPQL
;
A
#
# COMPACT_ATOMS: atom_id res chain seq x y z
N MET A 1 -19.63 -33.49 -1.28
CA MET A 1 -20.32 -32.27 -0.81
C MET A 1 -19.26 -31.32 -0.26
N ASN A 2 -18.62 -30.49 -1.10
CA ASN A 2 -17.59 -29.51 -0.68
C ASN A 2 -17.77 -28.13 -1.33
N VAL A 3 -18.91 -27.87 -1.98
CA VAL A 3 -19.10 -26.67 -2.83
C VAL A 3 -19.28 -25.39 -1.99
N CYS A 4 -19.74 -25.47 -0.73
CA CYS A 4 -19.94 -24.29 0.11
C CYS A 4 -18.63 -23.62 0.60
N GLY A 5 -17.55 -24.38 0.82
CA GLY A 5 -16.30 -23.81 1.36
C GLY A 5 -15.56 -22.95 0.34
N GLU A 6 -15.55 -23.36 -0.93
CA GLU A 6 -14.83 -22.66 -2.00
C GLU A 6 -15.48 -21.30 -2.35
N GLU A 7 -16.81 -21.20 -2.28
CA GLU A 7 -17.51 -19.94 -2.56
C GLU A 7 -17.25 -18.88 -1.47
N ASP A 8 -17.16 -19.31 -0.22
CA ASP A 8 -16.91 -18.43 0.91
C ASP A 8 -15.44 -17.99 0.96
N ASP A 9 -14.50 -18.88 0.67
CA ASP A 9 -13.09 -18.52 0.51
C ASP A 9 -12.89 -17.55 -0.68
N GLY A 10 -13.63 -17.74 -1.78
CA GLY A 10 -13.62 -16.81 -2.91
C GLY A 10 -14.22 -15.43 -2.60
N ARG A 11 -15.26 -15.35 -1.77
CA ARG A 11 -15.79 -14.08 -1.24
C ARG A 11 -14.76 -13.39 -0.33
N LYS A 12 -14.17 -14.16 0.59
CA LYS A 12 -13.18 -13.68 1.55
C LYS A 12 -11.92 -13.17 0.85
N LEU A 13 -11.42 -13.90 -0.14
CA LEU A 13 -10.26 -13.50 -0.93
C LEU A 13 -10.53 -12.19 -1.69
N ARG A 14 -11.70 -12.04 -2.32
CA ARG A 14 -12.09 -10.78 -2.99
C ARG A 14 -12.11 -9.60 -2.03
N GLN A 15 -12.62 -9.82 -0.81
CA GLN A 15 -12.61 -8.79 0.22
C GLN A 15 -11.18 -8.43 0.64
N PHE A 16 -10.30 -9.43 0.82
CA PHE A 16 -8.89 -9.23 1.13
C PHE A 16 -8.17 -8.44 0.03
N LEU A 17 -8.40 -8.76 -1.24
CA LEU A 17 -7.83 -8.04 -2.39
C LEU A 17 -8.35 -6.60 -2.48
N SER A 18 -9.63 -6.36 -2.17
CA SER A 18 -10.18 -5.01 -2.06
C SER A 18 -9.51 -4.21 -0.93
N ASP A 19 -9.27 -4.84 0.21
CA ASP A 19 -8.57 -4.21 1.33
C ASP A 19 -7.09 -3.97 0.97
N LEU A 20 -6.46 -4.85 0.19
CA LEU A 20 -5.09 -4.72 -0.31
C LEU A 20 -4.92 -3.49 -1.20
N ALA A 21 -5.83 -3.29 -2.16
CA ALA A 21 -5.82 -2.10 -3.01
C ALA A 21 -6.04 -0.81 -2.19
N LEU A 22 -6.96 -0.85 -1.21
CA LEU A 22 -7.26 0.26 -0.32
C LEU A 22 -6.01 0.65 0.51
N PHE A 23 -5.42 -0.31 1.24
CA PHE A 23 -4.23 -0.07 2.05
C PHE A 23 -3.02 0.34 1.22
N GLY A 24 -2.82 -0.28 0.05
CA GLY A 24 -1.71 0.04 -0.85
C GLY A 24 -1.74 1.45 -1.44
N SER A 25 -2.90 2.12 -1.38
CA SER A 25 -3.06 3.52 -1.78
C SER A 25 -2.84 4.53 -0.66
N LEU A 26 -2.76 4.07 0.59
CA LEU A 26 -2.61 4.93 1.75
C LEU A 26 -1.15 5.19 2.10
N GLN A 27 -0.93 6.34 2.70
CA GLN A 27 0.35 6.73 3.31
C GLN A 27 0.09 7.39 4.67
N GLY A 28 1.14 7.48 5.49
CA GLY A 28 1.05 8.10 6.82
C GLY A 28 0.79 7.14 7.97
N PHE A 29 1.12 5.86 7.82
CA PHE A 29 1.25 4.95 8.96
C PHE A 29 2.63 5.11 9.61
N ARG A 30 2.69 4.98 10.94
CA ARG A 30 3.93 5.21 11.70
C ARG A 30 4.95 4.09 11.55
N TYR A 31 4.50 2.83 11.63
CA TYR A 31 5.39 1.67 11.72
C TYR A 31 5.64 0.97 10.39
N PHE A 32 4.84 1.29 9.37
CA PHE A 32 4.95 0.64 8.07
C PHE A 32 4.56 1.56 6.93
N ARG A 33 4.99 1.22 5.72
CA ARG A 33 4.59 1.86 4.47
C ARG A 33 4.11 0.81 3.48
N PRO A 34 2.82 0.80 3.13
CA PRO A 34 2.30 -0.07 2.09
C PRO A 34 2.56 0.54 0.71
N ARG A 35 2.90 -0.28 -0.29
CA ARG A 35 3.03 0.13 -1.69
C ARG A 35 2.42 -0.95 -2.58
N LEU A 36 1.41 -0.57 -3.36
CA LEU A 36 0.78 -1.49 -4.30
C LEU A 36 1.77 -1.88 -5.41
N ARG A 37 2.02 -3.18 -5.60
CA ARG A 37 2.88 -3.70 -6.67
C ARG A 37 2.05 -4.27 -7.83
N GLY A 38 0.91 -4.87 -7.52
CA GLY A 38 -0.01 -5.43 -8.51
C GLY A 38 -1.42 -5.53 -7.96
N ARG A 39 -2.32 -6.19 -8.70
CA ARG A 39 -3.71 -6.40 -8.26
C ARG A 39 -3.83 -7.33 -7.05
N GLU A 40 -2.87 -8.25 -6.91
CA GLU A 40 -2.86 -9.27 -5.87
C GLU A 40 -1.61 -9.19 -4.99
N GLU A 41 -0.78 -8.16 -5.17
CA GLU A 41 0.53 -8.01 -4.53
C GLU A 41 0.70 -6.62 -3.89
N LEU A 42 1.14 -6.61 -2.63
CA LEU A 42 1.44 -5.43 -1.83
C LEU A 42 2.85 -5.56 -1.24
N LEU A 43 3.69 -4.56 -1.47
CA LEU A 43 4.94 -4.42 -0.74
C LEU A 43 4.68 -3.70 0.57
N LEU A 44 5.24 -4.21 1.66
CA LEU A 44 5.10 -3.64 2.99
C LEU A 44 6.49 -3.42 3.59
N VAL A 45 6.87 -2.15 3.72
CA VAL A 45 8.10 -1.76 4.42
C VAL A 45 7.74 -1.55 5.88
N VAL A 46 8.39 -2.26 6.81
CA VAL A 46 8.17 -2.12 8.25
C VAL A 46 9.42 -1.56 8.90
N VAL A 47 9.24 -0.54 9.75
CA VAL A 47 10.34 0.11 10.48
C VAL A 47 10.61 -0.71 11.75
N ASN A 48 11.83 -1.24 11.87
CA ASN A 48 12.32 -1.97 13.04
C ASN A 48 12.87 -0.93 14.03
N GLU A 49 12.16 -0.67 15.13
CA GLU A 49 12.62 0.32 16.11
C GLU A 49 13.81 -0.20 16.95
N ASP A 50 15.03 0.13 16.53
CA ASP A 50 16.15 0.53 17.41
C ASP A 50 16.41 2.06 17.34
N ALA A 51 15.64 2.78 16.52
CA ALA A 51 15.85 4.20 16.20
C ALA A 51 14.53 5.01 16.29
N ALA A 52 13.92 5.02 17.47
CA ALA A 52 12.98 6.09 17.79
C ALA A 52 13.71 7.43 17.57
N CYS A 53 13.19 8.29 16.69
CA CYS A 53 13.67 9.65 16.35
C CYS A 53 14.45 9.83 15.04
N CYS A 54 14.06 9.18 13.94
CA CYS A 54 14.27 9.76 12.62
C CYS A 54 12.92 9.82 11.90
N SER A 55 12.41 11.03 11.72
CA SER A 55 11.17 11.24 10.99
C SER A 55 11.37 10.75 9.56
N LEU A 56 10.40 9.96 9.08
CA LEU A 56 10.30 9.43 7.72
C LEU A 56 10.20 10.51 6.62
N GLN A 57 10.32 11.78 7.00
CA GLN A 57 10.29 13.00 6.20
C GLN A 57 11.45 13.14 5.19
N SER A 58 12.59 12.46 5.40
CA SER A 58 13.77 12.70 4.56
C SER A 58 13.75 11.99 3.20
N LEU A 59 12.82 11.06 2.96
CA LEU A 59 12.83 10.18 1.77
C LEU A 59 12.03 10.70 0.57
N GLU A 60 11.33 11.83 0.69
CA GLU A 60 10.55 12.41 -0.43
C GLU A 60 11.36 13.35 -1.33
N SER A 61 12.64 13.56 -1.04
CA SER A 61 13.53 14.42 -1.83
C SER A 61 14.43 13.63 -2.80
N VAL A 62 13.83 12.86 -3.71
CA VAL A 62 14.52 12.47 -4.96
C VAL A 62 13.62 12.81 -6.14
N SER A 63 13.68 14.08 -6.49
CA SER A 63 13.31 14.60 -7.79
C SER A 63 14.22 14.01 -8.88
N LEU A 64 13.60 13.67 -10.01
CA LEU A 64 14.22 13.26 -11.25
C LEU A 64 15.27 14.29 -11.71
N SER A 65 16.54 13.90 -11.72
CA SER A 65 17.56 14.60 -12.51
C SER A 65 18.61 13.62 -13.03
N GLU A 66 18.63 13.47 -14.35
CA GLU A 66 19.78 12.95 -15.10
C GLU A 66 20.88 14.02 -15.05
N SER A 67 22.11 13.67 -14.64
CA SER A 67 23.34 13.97 -15.38
C SER A 67 24.64 13.53 -14.64
N LEU A 68 25.32 12.61 -15.33
CA LEU A 68 26.74 12.31 -15.48
C LEU A 68 27.86 13.02 -14.68
N SER A 69 28.91 12.22 -14.45
CA SER A 69 30.35 12.52 -14.23
C SER A 69 30.78 12.57 -12.75
N SER A 70 31.65 11.69 -12.23
CA SER A 70 33.03 11.52 -12.71
C SER A 70 33.74 10.32 -12.05
N SER A 71 34.25 9.42 -12.90
CA SER A 71 35.58 8.80 -12.93
C SER A 71 36.39 8.56 -11.64
N ALA A 72 36.71 7.29 -11.37
CA ALA A 72 38.06 6.86 -10.99
C ALA A 72 38.33 5.43 -11.51
N SER A 73 39.32 5.36 -12.40
CA SER A 73 39.84 4.18 -13.08
C SER A 73 40.82 3.39 -12.22
N VAL A 74 40.70 2.06 -12.19
CA VAL A 74 41.86 1.13 -12.11
C VAL A 74 41.53 -0.13 -12.91
N GLY A 75 42.39 -0.49 -13.87
CA GLY A 75 42.32 -1.73 -14.67
C GLY A 75 42.70 -2.98 -13.86
N GLU A 76 42.70 -4.22 -14.37
CA GLU A 76 42.88 -4.71 -15.74
C GLU A 76 42.28 -6.13 -15.90
N THR A 77 41.77 -6.41 -17.11
CA THR A 77 41.85 -7.65 -17.94
C THR A 77 41.44 -9.04 -17.41
N LEU A 78 40.43 -9.68 -18.04
CA LEU A 78 40.59 -10.72 -19.10
C LEU A 78 39.24 -11.38 -19.49
N GLY A 79 39.02 -11.61 -20.80
CA GLY A 79 38.17 -12.69 -21.32
C GLY A 79 36.78 -12.30 -21.87
N SER A 80 36.66 -12.33 -23.21
CA SER A 80 35.42 -12.13 -23.99
C SER A 80 34.79 -13.50 -24.38
N PRO A 81 33.78 -13.57 -25.27
CA PRO A 81 32.34 -13.50 -25.01
C PRO A 81 31.62 -14.84 -25.34
N ASP A 82 30.41 -15.08 -24.84
CA ASP A 82 29.30 -15.50 -25.72
C ASP A 82 27.93 -15.56 -25.02
N SER A 83 26.93 -15.22 -25.80
CA SER A 83 25.51 -15.20 -25.45
C SER A 83 24.90 -16.59 -25.57
N SER A 84 24.13 -17.05 -24.59
CA SER A 84 22.95 -17.90 -24.87
C SER A 84 22.07 -18.09 -23.63
N LEU A 85 20.85 -17.59 -23.78
CA LEU A 85 19.66 -17.99 -23.04
C LEU A 85 19.52 -19.52 -23.04
N LEU A 86 19.30 -20.13 -21.88
CA LEU A 86 18.58 -21.40 -21.69
C LEU A 86 18.40 -21.66 -20.19
N PHE A 87 17.21 -21.37 -19.68
CA PHE A 87 16.74 -21.92 -18.40
C PHE A 87 16.24 -23.34 -18.65
N GLN A 88 17.02 -24.33 -18.25
CA GLN A 88 16.54 -25.69 -17.99
C GLN A 88 17.34 -26.24 -16.83
N ASP A 89 16.69 -26.37 -15.68
CA ASP A 89 17.03 -27.41 -14.70
C ASP A 89 15.78 -27.73 -13.87
N THR A 90 15.09 -28.77 -14.30
CA THR A 90 14.15 -29.56 -13.48
C THR A 90 14.96 -30.56 -12.64
N PRO A 91 14.84 -30.58 -11.30
CA PRO A 91 15.24 -31.77 -10.56
C PRO A 91 14.11 -32.80 -10.62
N ASP A 92 14.31 -33.78 -11.48
CA ASP A 92 13.61 -35.06 -11.51
C ASP A 92 13.81 -35.80 -10.17
N ARG A 93 12.72 -36.06 -9.43
CA ARG A 93 12.70 -37.01 -8.31
C ARG A 93 11.37 -37.76 -8.25
N LEU A 94 11.33 -38.88 -8.96
CA LEU A 94 10.39 -39.98 -8.75
C LEU A 94 10.88 -40.88 -7.60
N SER A 95 10.14 -40.93 -6.47
CA SER A 95 9.89 -42.16 -5.69
C SER A 95 9.05 -41.89 -4.43
N GLY A 96 7.96 -42.65 -4.27
CA GLY A 96 7.39 -43.00 -2.96
C GLY A 96 6.27 -42.09 -2.46
N ALA A 97 5.08 -42.66 -2.33
CA ALA A 97 3.85 -42.01 -1.88
C ALA A 97 3.88 -41.65 -0.39
N GLU A 98 3.68 -40.37 -0.04
CA GLU A 98 3.00 -39.87 1.17
C GLU A 98 2.52 -38.41 0.91
N GLU A 99 1.20 -38.17 0.96
CA GLU A 99 0.46 -36.88 1.03
C GLU A 99 0.73 -35.76 -0.01
N PRO A 100 -0.28 -34.96 -0.43
CA PRO A 100 -0.06 -33.90 -1.40
C PRO A 100 0.77 -32.80 -0.75
N ALA A 101 2.08 -32.79 -1.01
CA ALA A 101 2.95 -31.70 -0.62
C ALA A 101 2.35 -30.37 -1.12
N ASP A 102 1.91 -29.53 -0.19
CA ASP A 102 1.48 -28.15 -0.43
C ASP A 102 2.50 -27.51 -1.37
N ILE A 103 2.12 -27.30 -2.64
CA ILE A 103 2.95 -26.61 -3.62
C ILE A 103 3.10 -25.18 -3.09
N ILE A 104 4.24 -24.91 -2.45
CA ILE A 104 4.54 -23.60 -1.89
C ILE A 104 4.60 -22.62 -3.08
N PRO A 105 3.80 -21.53 -3.05
CA PRO A 105 3.83 -20.56 -4.12
C PRO A 105 5.24 -19.96 -4.24
N PRO A 106 5.90 -20.07 -5.40
CA PRO A 106 7.14 -19.35 -5.61
C PRO A 106 6.83 -17.86 -5.53
N ALA A 107 7.72 -17.12 -4.89
CA ALA A 107 7.57 -15.69 -4.78
C ALA A 107 7.76 -15.06 -6.17
N SER A 108 6.94 -14.07 -6.55
CA SER A 108 7.07 -13.40 -7.85
C SER A 108 8.49 -12.81 -8.02
N PRO A 109 9.18 -13.03 -9.17
CA PRO A 109 10.52 -12.47 -9.40
C PRO A 109 10.53 -10.94 -9.28
N CYS A 110 11.59 -10.37 -8.71
CA CYS A 110 11.73 -8.92 -8.53
C CYS A 110 12.59 -8.34 -9.65
N GLU A 111 12.06 -7.43 -10.49
CA GLU A 111 12.87 -6.80 -11.55
C GLU A 111 13.56 -5.52 -11.10
N ASN A 112 13.10 -4.85 -10.04
CA ASN A 112 13.81 -3.78 -9.36
C ASN A 112 13.17 -3.64 -7.97
N GLU A 113 13.80 -4.16 -6.91
CA GLU A 113 13.39 -3.80 -5.53
C GLU A 113 13.54 -2.28 -5.42
N VAL A 114 12.42 -1.56 -5.47
CA VAL A 114 12.35 -0.10 -5.44
C VAL A 114 13.01 0.35 -4.13
N ALA A 115 14.30 0.69 -4.24
CA ALA A 115 15.19 1.26 -3.25
C ALA A 115 14.90 0.81 -1.81
N VAL A 116 15.65 -0.19 -1.31
CA VAL A 116 15.76 -0.50 0.12
C VAL A 116 16.00 0.80 0.88
N PRO A 117 15.03 1.32 1.66
CA PRO A 117 15.20 2.58 2.34
C PRO A 117 15.55 2.26 3.79
N GLU A 118 16.79 2.57 4.17
CA GLU A 118 17.26 2.68 5.56
C GLU A 118 17.65 1.35 6.25
N GLU A 119 18.73 1.40 7.02
CA GLU A 119 19.36 0.25 7.71
C GLU A 119 18.42 -0.44 8.72
N ASN A 120 17.30 0.19 9.05
CA ASN A 120 16.35 -0.21 10.07
C ASN A 120 14.99 -0.67 9.52
N CYS A 121 14.85 -0.93 8.22
CA CYS A 121 13.59 -1.36 7.63
C CYS A 121 13.62 -2.82 7.15
N THR A 122 12.49 -3.52 7.32
CA THR A 122 12.26 -4.86 6.75
C THR A 122 11.21 -4.77 5.64
N LEU A 123 11.52 -5.30 4.46
CA LEU A 123 10.62 -5.34 3.32
C LEU A 123 9.95 -6.71 3.23
N PHE A 124 8.62 -6.70 3.17
CA PHE A 124 7.79 -7.88 2.94
C PHE A 124 7.02 -7.75 1.63
N LEU A 125 6.75 -8.88 1.00
CA LEU A 125 5.77 -9.00 -0.07
C LEU A 125 4.56 -9.74 0.50
N LEU A 126 3.41 -9.08 0.53
CA LEU A 126 2.12 -9.72 0.80
C LEU A 126 1.47 -10.01 -0.54
N ALA A 127 1.05 -11.25 -0.79
CA ALA A 127 0.28 -11.57 -1.98
C ALA A 127 -0.86 -12.55 -1.69
N ALA A 128 -1.95 -12.41 -2.42
CA ALA A 128 -3.14 -13.24 -2.27
C ALA A 128 -3.65 -13.68 -3.65
N TYR A 129 -2.85 -14.49 -4.36
CA TYR A 129 -3.20 -14.90 -5.72
C TYR A 129 -4.44 -15.79 -5.73
N ALA A 130 -5.36 -15.51 -6.65
CA ALA A 130 -6.55 -16.32 -6.87
C ALA A 130 -6.26 -17.82 -7.04
N LYS A 131 -5.13 -18.17 -7.66
CA LYS A 131 -4.68 -19.56 -7.86
C LYS A 131 -4.56 -20.35 -6.55
N TYR A 132 -4.16 -19.69 -5.45
CA TYR A 132 -3.93 -20.38 -4.17
C TYR A 132 -5.05 -20.16 -3.16
N GLY A 133 -5.98 -19.24 -3.41
CA GLY A 133 -7.17 -19.05 -2.58
C GLY A 133 -6.92 -18.40 -1.21
N ARG A 134 -5.68 -18.05 -0.86
CA ARG A 134 -5.30 -17.53 0.47
C ARG A 134 -4.10 -16.56 0.40
N PRO A 135 -3.94 -15.68 1.40
CA PRO A 135 -2.81 -14.76 1.47
C PRO A 135 -1.54 -15.45 1.96
N TYR A 136 -0.41 -14.94 1.48
CA TYR A 136 0.94 -15.35 1.83
C TYR A 136 1.82 -14.11 1.99
N VAL A 137 2.84 -14.24 2.83
CA VAL A 137 3.78 -13.16 3.11
C VAL A 137 5.20 -13.68 2.91
N TRP A 138 6.00 -13.03 2.09
CA TRP A 138 7.41 -13.34 1.89
C TRP A 138 8.27 -12.23 2.45
N LEU A 139 9.42 -12.61 2.98
CA LEU A 139 10.48 -11.68 3.33
C LEU A 139 11.30 -11.36 2.09
N ARG A 140 11.53 -10.08 1.81
CA ARG A 140 12.28 -9.62 0.63
C ARG A 140 13.62 -8.99 0.98
N SER A 141 13.71 -8.19 2.04
CA SER A 141 15.01 -7.66 2.49
C SER A 141 15.75 -8.62 3.41
N SER A 142 17.08 -8.51 3.48
CA SER A 142 17.94 -9.25 4.40
C SER A 142 17.84 -8.67 5.82
N PRO A 143 17.21 -9.35 6.79
CA PRO A 143 16.95 -8.76 8.09
C PRO A 143 18.08 -9.14 9.04
N ARG A 144 19.13 -8.30 9.12
CA ARG A 144 20.24 -8.54 10.06
C ARG A 144 19.75 -8.75 11.50
N HIS A 145 18.64 -8.12 11.90
CA HIS A 145 18.06 -8.22 13.25
C HIS A 145 17.12 -9.44 13.46
N LEU A 146 16.35 -9.87 12.46
CA LEU A 146 15.49 -11.08 12.59
C LEU A 146 16.32 -12.37 12.62
N ILE A 147 17.49 -12.38 11.96
CA ILE A 147 18.46 -13.48 12.02
C ILE A 147 18.97 -13.67 13.46
N ASN A 148 19.23 -12.59 14.19
CA ASN A 148 19.71 -12.63 15.58
C ASN A 148 18.64 -13.10 16.58
N ARG A 149 17.35 -13.02 16.20
CA ARG A 149 16.19 -13.46 17.01
C ARG A 149 15.85 -14.95 16.88
N GLY A 150 16.67 -15.75 16.19
CA GLY A 150 16.48 -17.20 16.09
C GLY A 150 15.52 -17.67 14.99
N TYR A 151 15.10 -16.78 14.08
CA TYR A 151 14.33 -17.14 12.88
C TYR A 151 15.20 -17.71 11.75
N THR A 152 16.30 -18.39 12.08
CA THR A 152 17.38 -18.77 11.13
C THR A 152 16.99 -19.84 10.10
N GLY A 153 15.90 -20.59 10.30
CA GLY A 153 15.56 -21.75 9.48
C GLY A 153 14.71 -21.47 8.22
N ALA A 154 14.08 -20.30 8.08
CA ALA A 154 13.04 -20.04 7.08
C ALA A 154 13.22 -18.76 6.24
N LEU A 155 14.34 -18.04 6.37
CA LEU A 155 14.54 -16.71 5.77
C LEU A 155 15.16 -16.79 4.37
N THR A 156 14.80 -17.79 3.57
CA THR A 156 15.07 -17.73 2.12
C THR A 156 13.98 -16.86 1.50
N GLN A 157 14.38 -15.89 0.67
CA GLN A 157 13.47 -14.87 0.09
C GLN A 157 12.27 -15.44 -0.69
N ASP A 158 12.31 -16.73 -1.01
CA ASP A 158 11.30 -17.43 -1.81
C ASP A 158 10.37 -18.34 -0.99
N VAL A 159 10.59 -18.46 0.33
CA VAL A 159 9.71 -19.22 1.23
C VAL A 159 8.76 -18.28 1.96
N PRO A 160 7.43 -18.49 1.89
CA PRO A 160 6.49 -17.68 2.62
C PRO A 160 6.60 -17.92 4.13
N LEU A 161 6.47 -16.84 4.89
CA LEU A 161 6.42 -16.83 6.34
C LEU A 161 5.18 -17.55 6.84
N LYS A 162 5.36 -18.37 7.87
CA LYS A 162 4.26 -19.03 8.59
C LYS A 162 3.73 -18.09 9.66
N LEU A 163 2.81 -17.23 9.29
CA LEU A 163 2.11 -16.34 10.21
C LEU A 163 0.87 -17.04 10.79
N GLY A 164 0.53 -16.73 12.04
CA GLY A 164 -0.68 -17.22 12.70
C GLY A 164 -1.94 -16.80 11.92
N THR A 165 -1.99 -15.55 11.47
CA THR A 165 -3.10 -15.02 10.65
C THR A 165 -3.25 -15.77 9.33
N THR A 166 -2.15 -16.03 8.60
CA THR A 166 -2.22 -16.79 7.34
C THR A 166 -2.59 -18.26 7.56
N SER A 167 -2.17 -18.85 8.68
CA SER A 167 -2.46 -20.25 9.02
C SER A 167 -3.92 -20.44 9.44
N ASP A 168 -4.51 -19.45 10.10
CA ASP A 168 -5.92 -19.45 10.51
C ASP A 168 -6.88 -18.99 9.40
N TRP A 169 -6.41 -18.81 8.16
CA TRP A 169 -7.24 -18.33 7.05
C TRP A 169 -8.53 -19.13 6.87
N SER A 170 -8.48 -20.46 6.92
CA SER A 170 -9.68 -21.29 6.75
C SER A 170 -10.60 -21.32 7.99
N ARG A 171 -10.14 -20.80 9.14
CA ARG A 171 -10.85 -20.91 10.43
C ARG A 171 -11.46 -19.61 10.91
N ARG A 172 -10.88 -18.46 10.51
CA ARG A 172 -11.26 -17.12 10.96
C ARG A 172 -11.48 -16.21 9.76
N ASP A 173 -12.28 -15.16 9.92
CA ASP A 173 -12.37 -14.09 8.91
C ASP A 173 -11.15 -13.15 9.00
N VAL A 174 -10.01 -13.66 8.56
CA VAL A 174 -8.72 -12.94 8.55
C VAL A 174 -8.75 -11.83 7.51
N ARG A 175 -8.50 -10.60 7.94
CA ARG A 175 -8.43 -9.39 7.11
C ARG A 175 -6.99 -8.93 6.93
N LEU A 176 -6.79 -8.02 5.99
CA LEU A 176 -5.45 -7.52 5.68
C LEU A 176 -4.77 -6.86 6.88
N TRP A 177 -5.52 -6.05 7.64
CA TRP A 177 -4.97 -5.36 8.81
C TRP A 177 -4.56 -6.31 9.92
N ASP A 178 -5.13 -7.52 10.01
CA ASP A 178 -4.70 -8.54 10.96
C ASP A 178 -3.29 -9.04 10.59
N VAL A 179 -3.10 -9.36 9.31
CA VAL A 179 -1.80 -9.79 8.76
C VAL A 179 -0.75 -8.68 8.93
N VAL A 180 -1.09 -7.43 8.59
CA VAL A 180 -0.19 -6.28 8.76
C VAL A 180 0.17 -6.07 10.23
N SER A 181 -0.80 -6.15 11.14
CA SER A 181 -0.56 -5.97 12.57
C SER A 181 0.36 -7.05 13.15
N GLU A 182 0.19 -8.30 12.72
CA GLU A 182 1.10 -9.39 13.08
C GLU A 182 2.53 -9.13 12.57
N VAL A 183 2.67 -8.76 11.28
CA VAL A 183 3.99 -8.47 10.69
C VAL A 183 4.69 -7.29 11.40
N VAL A 184 3.96 -6.21 11.70
CA VAL A 184 4.50 -5.06 12.44
C VAL A 184 4.95 -5.47 13.83
N THR A 185 4.13 -6.25 14.55
CA THR A 185 4.42 -6.74 15.91
C THR A 185 5.67 -7.65 15.93
N LEU A 186 5.90 -8.43 14.88
CA LEU A 186 7.09 -9.27 14.76
C LEU A 186 8.38 -8.46 14.57
N CYS A 187 8.29 -7.31 13.90
CA CYS A 187 9.44 -6.50 13.51
C CYS A 187 9.82 -5.40 14.52
N THR A 188 8.91 -5.03 15.40
CA THR A 188 9.07 -3.92 16.34
C THR A 188 9.39 -4.42 17.75
N TRP A 189 10.21 -3.69 18.50
CA TRP A 189 10.50 -3.99 19.90
C TRP A 189 10.65 -2.72 20.75
N PRO A 190 9.87 -2.57 21.83
CA PRO A 190 8.74 -3.41 22.23
C PRO A 190 7.61 -3.39 21.17
N PRO A 191 6.74 -4.42 21.11
CA PRO A 191 5.56 -4.39 20.26
C PRO A 191 4.70 -3.14 20.52
N PRO A 192 4.27 -2.41 19.47
CA PRO A 192 3.46 -1.22 19.64
C PRO A 192 2.08 -1.59 20.15
N GLN A 193 1.50 -0.73 20.98
CA GLN A 193 0.13 -0.87 21.47
C GLN A 193 -0.89 -0.81 20.31
N ASN A 194 -0.63 0.05 19.33
CA ASN A 194 -1.38 0.11 18.08
C ASN A 194 -0.46 -0.07 16.86
N PRO A 195 -0.38 -1.27 16.27
CA PRO A 195 0.38 -1.51 15.04
C PRO A 195 -0.08 -0.66 13.84
N LEU A 196 -1.32 -0.16 13.87
CA LEU A 196 -1.94 0.63 12.81
C LEU A 196 -1.92 2.13 13.10
N SER A 197 -1.08 2.59 14.04
CA SER A 197 -1.03 4.01 14.40
C SER A 197 -0.68 4.91 13.22
N VAL A 198 -1.32 6.08 13.18
CA VAL A 198 -1.22 7.07 12.12
C VAL A 198 -0.21 8.13 12.53
N ASP A 199 0.70 8.47 11.61
CA ASP A 199 1.61 9.60 11.78
C ASP A 199 0.86 10.91 11.48
N LEU A 200 0.25 11.47 12.53
CA LEU A 200 -0.44 12.76 12.45
C LEU A 200 0.51 13.91 12.13
N THR A 201 1.80 13.79 12.48
CA THR A 201 2.82 14.80 12.17
C THR A 201 3.10 14.81 10.67
N TYR A 202 3.26 13.63 10.06
CA TYR A 202 3.35 13.48 8.60
C TYR A 202 2.11 14.07 7.91
N LEU A 203 0.90 13.67 8.30
CA LEU A 203 -0.32 14.18 7.68
C LEU A 203 -0.43 15.71 7.81
N SER A 204 -0.03 16.27 8.95
CA SER A 204 -0.02 17.72 9.18
C SER A 204 1.06 18.45 8.38
N SER A 205 2.09 17.75 7.91
CA SER A 205 3.14 18.33 7.06
C SER A 205 2.74 18.41 5.58
N LEU A 206 1.78 17.59 5.15
CA LEU A 206 1.32 17.57 3.75
C LEU A 206 0.69 18.92 3.32
N PRO A 207 0.76 19.26 2.02
CA PRO A 207 0.01 20.36 1.42
C PRO A 207 -1.48 20.25 1.71
N LEU A 208 -2.19 21.38 1.76
CA LEU A 208 -3.55 21.43 2.28
C LEU A 208 -4.55 20.49 1.58
N ALA A 209 -4.50 20.43 0.24
CA ALA A 209 -5.36 19.54 -0.54
C ALA A 209 -5.04 18.05 -0.28
N GLU A 210 -3.75 17.71 -0.22
CA GLU A 210 -3.28 16.35 0.05
C GLU A 210 -3.60 15.93 1.49
N ARG A 211 -3.41 16.82 2.46
CA ARG A 211 -3.78 16.61 3.87
C ARG A 211 -5.26 16.27 4.00
N TYR A 212 -6.13 17.02 3.33
CA TYR A 212 -7.57 16.75 3.35
C TYR A 212 -7.91 15.37 2.76
N LEU A 213 -7.36 15.05 1.59
CA LEU A 213 -7.57 13.77 0.92
C LEU A 213 -7.01 12.59 1.73
N ALA A 214 -5.75 12.69 2.16
CA ALA A 214 -5.06 11.65 2.93
C ALA A 214 -5.74 11.39 4.28
N SER A 215 -6.11 12.45 5.01
CA SER A 215 -6.83 12.29 6.28
C SER A 215 -8.22 11.67 6.09
N GLY A 216 -8.95 12.04 5.03
CA GLY A 216 -10.26 11.45 4.72
C GLY A 216 -10.15 9.97 4.32
N ALA A 217 -9.17 9.63 3.49
CA ALA A 217 -8.90 8.25 3.09
C ALA A 217 -8.47 7.39 4.28
N MET A 218 -7.60 7.91 5.14
CA MET A 218 -7.17 7.24 6.36
C MET A 218 -8.36 7.01 7.33
N LEU A 219 -9.22 8.02 7.54
CA LEU A 219 -10.45 7.87 8.34
C LEU A 219 -11.37 6.78 7.81
N HIS A 220 -11.54 6.72 6.49
CA HIS A 220 -12.35 5.68 5.87
C HIS A 220 -11.82 4.28 6.21
N VAL A 221 -10.49 4.08 6.17
CA VAL A 221 -9.87 2.80 6.48
C VAL A 221 -9.94 2.46 7.97
N LEU A 222 -9.63 3.41 8.86
CA LEU A 222 -9.76 3.20 10.31
C LEU A 222 -11.20 2.85 10.71
N ARG A 223 -12.20 3.51 10.10
CA ARG A 223 -13.61 3.15 10.30
C ARG A 223 -13.91 1.73 9.84
N ARG A 224 -13.36 1.29 8.70
CA ARG A 224 -13.55 -0.09 8.23
C ARG A 224 -12.92 -1.11 9.16
N ILE A 225 -11.71 -0.82 9.69
CA ILE A 225 -11.06 -1.65 10.72
C ILE A 225 -11.94 -1.75 11.96
N LEU A 226 -12.53 -0.64 12.43
CA LEU A 226 -13.41 -0.66 13.60
C LEU A 226 -14.72 -1.40 13.38
N LEU A 227 -15.25 -1.42 12.14
CA LEU A 227 -16.51 -2.10 11.82
C LEU A 227 -16.36 -3.60 11.57
N HIS A 228 -15.20 -4.04 11.08
CA HIS A 228 -14.97 -5.43 10.69
C HIS A 228 -13.89 -6.13 11.53
N GLY A 229 -13.17 -5.37 12.35
CA GLY A 229 -12.17 -5.88 13.26
C GLY A 229 -12.81 -6.56 14.46
N ASN A 230 -12.02 -7.40 15.13
CA ASN A 230 -12.46 -8.02 16.36
C ASN A 230 -12.53 -6.98 17.48
N HIS A 231 -13.75 -6.60 17.87
CA HIS A 231 -13.98 -5.61 18.93
C HIS A 231 -13.39 -5.99 20.28
N ASP A 232 -13.13 -7.27 20.52
CA ASP A 232 -12.52 -7.77 21.76
C ASP A 232 -10.99 -7.64 21.76
N ALA A 233 -10.38 -7.17 20.68
CA ALA A 233 -8.95 -6.99 20.58
C ALA A 233 -8.52 -5.60 21.11
N GLU A 234 -7.56 -5.57 22.04
CA GLU A 234 -6.94 -4.35 22.59
C GLU A 234 -6.57 -3.26 21.54
N PRO A 235 -6.07 -3.59 20.33
CA PRO A 235 -5.75 -2.59 19.32
C PRO A 235 -6.95 -1.72 18.88
N CYS A 236 -8.19 -2.25 18.92
CA CYS A 236 -9.37 -1.51 18.47
C CYS A 236 -9.66 -0.28 19.33
N LYS A 237 -9.35 -0.31 20.63
CA LYS A 237 -9.50 0.84 21.51
C LYS A 237 -8.58 1.99 21.09
N TYR A 238 -7.31 1.69 20.83
CA TYR A 238 -6.34 2.71 20.41
C TYR A 238 -6.65 3.26 19.02
N VAL A 239 -7.12 2.41 18.10
CA VAL A 239 -7.60 2.85 16.77
C VAL A 239 -8.78 3.84 16.91
N TRP A 240 -9.70 3.61 17.85
CA TRP A 240 -10.81 4.52 18.10
C TRP A 240 -10.34 5.90 18.58
N GLU A 241 -9.41 5.92 19.55
CA GLU A 241 -8.82 7.17 20.07
C GLU A 241 -8.10 7.95 18.96
N GLU A 242 -7.31 7.26 18.12
CA GLU A 242 -6.62 7.89 16.98
C GLU A 242 -7.57 8.39 15.90
N MET A 243 -8.67 7.68 15.64
CA MET A 243 -9.71 8.15 14.73
C MET A 243 -10.28 9.51 15.17
N GLY A 244 -10.42 9.74 16.49
CA GLY A 244 -10.83 11.04 17.04
C GLY A 244 -9.87 12.17 16.71
N HIS A 245 -8.56 11.95 16.91
CA HIS A 245 -7.53 12.93 16.56
C HIS A 245 -7.48 13.20 15.06
N LEU A 246 -7.51 12.15 14.24
CA LEU A 246 -7.50 12.26 12.79
C LEU A 246 -8.72 13.00 12.25
N THR A 247 -9.88 12.81 12.89
CA THR A 247 -11.13 13.54 12.56
C THR A 247 -10.95 15.04 12.76
N SER A 248 -10.29 15.44 13.86
CA SER A 248 -9.97 16.85 14.11
C SER A 248 -9.07 17.43 13.02
N VAL A 249 -8.02 16.70 12.62
CA VAL A 249 -7.10 17.10 11.53
C VAL A 249 -7.87 17.25 10.21
N HIS A 250 -8.73 16.30 9.87
CA HIS A 250 -9.52 16.33 8.64
C HIS A 250 -10.48 17.52 8.58
N PHE A 251 -11.23 17.78 9.65
CA PHE A 251 -12.15 18.92 9.71
C PHE A 251 -11.41 20.26 9.70
N GLN A 252 -10.23 20.33 10.31
CA GLN A 252 -9.41 21.52 10.25
C GLN A 252 -8.93 21.77 8.81
N ALA A 253 -8.42 20.74 8.12
CA ALA A 253 -8.04 20.83 6.72
C ALA A 253 -9.21 21.25 5.81
N LEU A 254 -10.41 20.70 6.04
CA LEU A 254 -11.61 21.09 5.29
C LEU A 254 -11.99 22.57 5.52
N ARG A 255 -11.89 23.04 6.75
CA ARG A 255 -12.15 24.45 7.09
C ARG A 255 -11.16 25.38 6.40
N ASP A 256 -9.90 24.99 6.36
CA ASP A 256 -8.84 25.76 5.72
C ASP A 256 -9.00 25.76 4.20
N LEU A 257 -9.33 24.63 3.57
CA LEU A 257 -9.64 24.56 2.13
C LEU A 257 -10.78 25.47 1.73
N LYS A 258 -11.83 25.52 2.56
CA LYS A 258 -12.98 26.41 2.33
C LYS A 258 -12.59 27.89 2.43
N ARG A 259 -11.67 28.26 3.33
CA ARG A 259 -11.17 29.64 3.47
C ARG A 259 -10.34 30.06 2.26
N GLU A 260 -9.57 29.13 1.68
CA GLU A 260 -8.73 29.38 0.50
C GLU A 260 -9.51 29.30 -0.83
N ASN A 261 -10.84 29.10 -0.80
CA ASN A 261 -11.72 28.97 -1.98
C ASN A 261 -11.30 27.89 -3.00
N LEU A 262 -10.43 26.95 -2.62
CA LEU A 262 -10.03 25.82 -3.47
C LEU A 262 -11.18 24.84 -3.72
N LEU A 263 -12.24 24.91 -2.91
CA LEU A 263 -13.53 24.26 -3.12
C LEU A 263 -14.51 25.28 -3.72
N SER A 264 -14.19 25.84 -4.88
CA SER A 264 -15.11 26.72 -5.60
C SER A 264 -16.34 25.93 -6.03
N THR A 265 -17.50 26.18 -5.41
CA THR A 265 -18.80 25.83 -5.98
C THR A 265 -18.89 26.48 -7.35
N PRO A 266 -19.30 25.78 -8.43
CA PRO A 266 -19.51 26.44 -9.71
C PRO A 266 -20.50 27.58 -9.48
N ALA A 267 -20.09 28.80 -9.85
CA ALA A 267 -20.95 29.95 -9.82
C ALA A 267 -22.21 29.61 -10.64
N GLU A 268 -23.37 29.67 -9.99
CA GLU A 268 -24.66 29.76 -10.68
C GLU A 268 -24.51 30.82 -11.77
N PRO A 269 -24.77 30.51 -13.06
CA PRO A 269 -24.75 31.53 -14.08
C PRO A 269 -25.83 32.57 -13.76
N ASP A 270 -25.41 33.82 -13.60
CA ASP A 270 -26.30 34.97 -13.41
C ASP A 270 -27.36 34.96 -14.53
N GLU A 271 -28.59 34.61 -14.16
CA GLU A 271 -29.78 34.59 -15.00
C GLU A 271 -30.27 36.03 -15.22
N LYS A 272 -29.40 36.91 -15.76
CA LYS A 272 -29.72 38.31 -16.10
C LYS A 272 -28.94 38.80 -17.30
N ASP A 273 -29.03 38.10 -18.44
CA ASP A 273 -28.73 38.73 -19.74
C ASP A 273 -29.40 38.01 -20.92
N VAL A 274 -30.67 37.62 -20.74
CA VAL A 274 -31.54 37.20 -21.84
C VAL A 274 -32.74 38.14 -21.90
N ASP A 275 -32.49 39.43 -22.09
CA ASP A 275 -33.51 40.28 -22.71
C ASP A 275 -32.87 41.54 -23.29
N ARG A 276 -33.24 41.88 -24.53
CA ARG A 276 -32.78 43.04 -25.34
C ARG A 276 -31.53 42.84 -26.21
N SER A 277 -31.66 42.11 -27.32
CA SER A 277 -30.98 42.50 -28.57
C SER A 277 -31.42 41.75 -29.85
N PHE A 278 -32.67 41.31 -29.99
CA PHE A 278 -33.13 40.76 -31.29
C PHE A 278 -34.54 41.17 -31.69
N TYR A 279 -34.86 42.46 -31.61
CA TYR A 279 -35.97 43.03 -32.37
C TYR A 279 -35.65 44.46 -32.81
N TYR A 280 -34.76 44.63 -33.78
CA TYR A 280 -34.76 45.79 -34.68
C TYR A 280 -33.88 45.49 -35.89
N ASN A 281 -34.46 44.89 -36.94
CA ASN A 281 -34.17 45.29 -38.32
C ASN A 281 -35.09 44.58 -39.31
N ARG A 282 -36.25 45.18 -39.58
CA ARG A 282 -36.96 44.89 -40.83
C ARG A 282 -37.83 46.07 -41.25
N HIS A 283 -37.21 47.16 -41.70
CA HIS A 283 -37.84 48.04 -42.70
C HIS A 283 -36.78 48.83 -43.48
N GLY A 284 -36.71 48.53 -44.78
CA GLY A 284 -36.53 49.51 -45.85
C GLY A 284 -35.11 49.88 -46.26
N THR A 285 -34.74 49.55 -47.50
CA THR A 285 -34.58 50.58 -48.56
C THR A 285 -34.20 49.97 -49.92
N SER A 286 -34.88 50.49 -50.95
CA SER A 286 -34.51 50.72 -52.36
C SER A 286 -35.59 50.16 -53.31
N SER A 287 -36.63 50.91 -53.68
CA SER A 287 -36.69 52.05 -54.62
C SER A 287 -36.72 51.67 -56.11
N PRO A 288 -37.32 52.51 -56.99
CA PRO A 288 -38.08 52.09 -58.17
C PRO A 288 -37.48 52.56 -59.54
N GLN A 289 -38.24 52.30 -60.61
CA GLN A 289 -38.13 52.77 -62.02
C GLN A 289 -37.19 51.93 -62.91
N LEU A 290 -37.52 51.58 -64.16
CA LEU A 290 -38.43 52.13 -65.18
C LEU A 290 -38.94 50.99 -66.10
#